data_AF-A0A7X3MGI4-F1
#
_entry.id   AF-A0A7X3MGI4-F1
#
_cell.length_a   1.000
_cell.length_b   1.000
_cell.length_c   1.000
_cell.angle_alpha   90.00
_cell.angle_beta   90.00
_cell.angle_gamma   90.00
#
_symmetry.space_group_name_H-M   'P 1'
#
loop_
_entity.id
_entity.type
_entity.pdbx_description
1 polymer ?
#
loop_
_entity_poly.entity_id
_entity_poly.type
_entity_poly.pdbx_seq_one_letter_code
_entity_poly.pdbx_strand_id
1 'polypeptide(L)'
;MLGDYDALNSFSQEYIKDYEKRHNVEHEGAKTIKVQCLLLTDIIEMYCGGIFPDYFDLDVEGLDDEVVASYDFAHNGPKIMCVESHSASVCRQMLSQGYIQYFSTAHNVIYVKKDLIGEVLRM
;
A
#
# COMPACT_ATOMS: atom_id res chain seq x y z
N MET A 1 -19.00 -15.74 -8.12
CA MET A 1 -17.54 -15.63 -8.02
C MET A 1 -17.21 -14.50 -8.97
N LEU A 2 -16.80 -13.35 -8.44
CA LEU A 2 -16.19 -12.32 -9.28
C LEU A 2 -14.97 -12.98 -9.93
N GLY A 3 -14.86 -12.91 -11.26
CA GLY A 3 -13.76 -13.56 -11.97
C GLY A 3 -12.43 -12.89 -11.59
N ASP A 4 -11.31 -13.56 -11.84
CA ASP A 4 -9.95 -13.01 -11.63
C ASP A 4 -9.70 -11.67 -12.37
N TYR A 5 -10.62 -11.26 -13.25
CA TYR A 5 -10.62 -10.01 -14.03
C TYR A 5 -11.35 -8.83 -13.34
N ASP A 6 -12.08 -9.06 -12.25
CA ASP A 6 -12.92 -8.03 -11.61
C ASP A 6 -12.14 -7.08 -10.68
N ALA A 7 -10.82 -7.28 -10.51
CA ALA A 7 -9.93 -6.47 -9.66
C ALA A 7 -8.88 -5.68 -10.46
N LEU A 8 -9.22 -5.20 -11.66
CA LEU A 8 -8.31 -4.45 -12.54
C LEU A 8 -8.62 -2.94 -12.57
N ASN A 9 -8.77 -2.33 -11.39
CA ASN A 9 -8.70 -0.89 -11.28
C ASN A 9 -7.24 -0.41 -11.35
N SER A 10 -7.03 0.79 -11.88
CA SER A 10 -5.70 1.40 -11.90
C SER A 10 -5.81 2.90 -12.13
N PHE A 11 -4.88 3.65 -11.54
CA PHE A 11 -4.63 5.04 -11.91
C PHE A 11 -3.86 5.17 -13.25
N SER A 12 -3.35 4.07 -13.80
CA SER A 12 -2.60 4.05 -15.07
C SER A 12 -3.43 3.47 -16.21
N GLN A 13 -3.89 4.34 -17.12
CA GLN A 13 -4.53 3.89 -18.36
C GLN A 13 -3.60 3.05 -19.24
N GLU A 14 -2.29 3.30 -19.17
CA GLU A 14 -1.30 2.52 -19.91
C GLU A 14 -1.21 1.10 -19.37
N TYR A 15 -1.18 0.93 -18.04
CA TYR A 15 -1.18 -0.39 -17.40
C TYR A 15 -2.39 -1.23 -17.83
N ILE A 16 -3.59 -0.65 -17.81
CA ILE A 16 -4.83 -1.35 -18.21
C ILE A 16 -4.74 -1.82 -19.67
N LYS A 17 -4.34 -0.93 -20.59
CA LYS A 17 -4.21 -1.26 -22.03
C LYS A 17 -3.16 -2.34 -22.29
N ASP A 18 -2.04 -2.26 -21.59
CA ASP A 18 -0.99 -3.26 -21.68
C ASP A 18 -1.46 -4.63 -21.17
N TYR A 19 -2.22 -4.65 -20.07
CA TYR A 19 -2.81 -5.86 -19.53
C TYR A 19 -3.80 -6.49 -20.51
N GLU A 20 -4.75 -5.71 -21.03
CA GLU A 20 -5.73 -6.13 -22.05
C GLU A 20 -5.04 -6.79 -23.25
N LYS A 21 -3.98 -6.14 -23.75
CA LYS A 21 -3.19 -6.65 -24.87
C LYS A 21 -2.45 -7.94 -24.53
N ARG A 22 -1.82 -8.04 -23.36
CA ARG A 22 -1.04 -9.23 -22.95
C ARG A 22 -1.92 -10.46 -22.73
N HIS A 23 -3.11 -10.25 -22.19
CA HIS A 23 -4.03 -11.32 -21.82
C HIS A 23 -5.11 -11.57 -22.88
N ASN A 24 -5.13 -10.80 -23.97
CA ASN A 24 -6.12 -10.87 -25.04
C ASN A 24 -7.55 -10.85 -24.48
N VAL A 25 -7.78 -9.90 -23.58
CA VAL A 25 -9.05 -9.66 -22.88
C VAL A 25 -9.49 -8.22 -23.13
N GLU A 26 -10.80 -8.00 -23.19
CA GLU A 26 -11.39 -6.67 -23.19
C GLU A 26 -12.12 -6.46 -21.88
N HIS A 27 -11.90 -5.33 -21.20
CA HIS A 27 -12.69 -4.97 -20.03
C HIS A 27 -14.01 -4.33 -20.45
N GLU A 28 -14.96 -5.15 -20.87
CA GLU A 28 -16.32 -4.69 -21.15
C GLU A 28 -16.91 -4.01 -19.91
N GLY A 29 -17.31 -2.75 -20.07
CA GLY A 29 -17.93 -1.97 -18.99
C GLY A 29 -16.97 -1.20 -18.09
N ALA A 30 -15.66 -1.23 -18.35
CA ALA A 30 -14.70 -0.35 -17.68
C ALA A 30 -15.05 1.12 -17.89
N LYS A 31 -14.92 1.93 -16.84
CA LYS A 31 -15.23 3.36 -16.86
C LYS A 31 -14.10 4.15 -16.22
N THR A 32 -13.73 5.25 -16.85
CA THR A 32 -12.90 6.25 -16.19
C THR A 32 -13.80 7.12 -15.32
N ILE A 33 -13.56 7.08 -14.02
CA ILE A 33 -14.19 7.97 -13.04
C ILE A 33 -13.15 8.95 -12.50
N LYS A 34 -13.61 10.12 -12.06
CA LYS A 34 -12.78 11.03 -11.28
C LYS A 34 -12.97 10.71 -9.81
N VAL A 35 -11.88 10.42 -9.12
CA VAL A 35 -11.86 10.22 -7.67
C VAL A 35 -11.09 11.36 -7.02
N GLN A 36 -11.49 11.72 -5.81
CA GLN A 36 -10.72 12.67 -5.00
C GLN A 36 -9.54 11.93 -4.37
N CYS A 37 -8.33 12.42 -4.61
CA CYS A 37 -7.14 11.93 -3.93
C CYS A 37 -6.80 12.86 -2.76
N LEU A 38 -6.45 12.27 -1.62
CA LEU A 38 -6.02 12.97 -0.42
C LEU A 38 -4.61 12.51 -0.08
N LEU A 39 -3.83 13.37 0.58
CA LEU A 39 -2.55 12.94 1.15
C LEU A 39 -2.82 12.01 2.33
N LEU A 40 -1.92 11.06 2.56
CA LEU A 40 -2.02 10.17 3.72
C LEU A 40 -2.09 10.98 5.03
N THR A 41 -1.28 12.03 5.16
CA THR A 41 -1.31 12.96 6.30
C THR A 41 -2.70 13.57 6.53
N ASP A 42 -3.39 13.98 5.46
CA ASP A 42 -4.73 14.57 5.57
C ASP A 42 -5.74 13.53 6.04
N ILE A 43 -5.63 12.28 5.56
CA ILE A 43 -6.49 11.17 5.98
C ILE A 43 -6.29 10.88 7.49
N ILE A 44 -5.05 10.81 7.94
CA ILE A 44 -4.73 10.57 9.36
C ILE A 44 -5.26 11.71 10.24
N GLU A 45 -5.11 12.96 9.81
CA GLU A 45 -5.61 14.11 10.58
C GLU A 45 -7.13 14.13 10.65
N MET A 46 -7.81 13.99 9.51
CA MET A 46 -9.27 14.12 9.43
C MET A 46 -10.01 12.95 10.09
N TYR A 47 -9.50 11.73 9.94
CA TYR A 47 -10.25 10.52 10.31
C TYR A 47 -9.67 9.79 11.52
N CYS A 48 -8.41 10.05 11.87
CA CYS A 48 -7.74 9.37 12.99
C CYS A 48 -7.29 10.34 14.11
N GLY A 49 -7.70 11.62 14.03
CA GLY A 49 -7.36 12.63 15.04
C GLY A 49 -5.86 12.88 15.17
N GLY A 50 -5.13 12.77 14.05
CA GLY A 50 -3.68 12.94 13.99
C GLY A 50 -2.86 11.76 14.50
N ILE A 51 -3.50 10.68 14.95
CA ILE A 51 -2.82 9.47 15.45
C ILE A 51 -2.90 8.37 14.40
N PHE A 52 -1.76 7.82 13.98
CA PHE A 52 -1.77 6.73 13.02
C PHE A 52 -2.38 5.45 13.62
N PRO A 53 -3.28 4.75 12.91
CA PRO A 53 -3.79 3.45 13.35
C PRO A 53 -2.69 2.41 13.57
N ASP A 54 -2.93 1.46 14.47
CA ASP A 54 -1.95 0.42 14.80
C ASP A 54 -1.60 -0.51 13.62
N TYR A 55 -2.54 -0.67 12.68
CA TYR A 55 -2.37 -1.50 11.48
C TYR A 55 -2.66 -0.67 10.23
N PHE A 56 -1.76 -0.75 9.26
CA PHE A 56 -1.89 -0.10 7.97
C PHE A 56 -1.77 -1.13 6.85
N ASP A 57 -2.84 -1.30 6.10
CA ASP A 57 -2.89 -2.14 4.90
C ASP A 57 -3.00 -1.22 3.69
N LEU A 58 -2.05 -1.31 2.75
CA LEU A 58 -1.89 -0.38 1.65
C LEU A 58 -1.86 -1.13 0.32
N ASP A 59 -2.91 -0.89 -0.45
CA ASP A 59 -3.09 -1.27 -1.85
C ASP A 59 -3.88 -0.12 -2.50
N VAL A 60 -3.18 0.74 -3.25
CA VAL A 60 -3.75 1.93 -3.92
C VAL A 60 -3.54 1.89 -5.43
N GLU A 61 -3.47 0.68 -6.00
CA GLU A 61 -3.50 0.44 -7.45
C GLU A 61 -2.33 1.11 -8.20
N GLY A 62 -1.13 0.97 -7.64
CA GLY A 62 0.12 1.39 -8.24
C GLY A 62 0.64 2.76 -7.79
N LEU A 63 0.09 3.32 -6.71
CA LEU A 63 0.60 4.53 -6.05
C LEU A 63 1.23 4.24 -4.67
N ASP A 64 1.46 2.98 -4.36
CA ASP A 64 1.84 2.49 -3.03
C ASP A 64 3.19 3.06 -2.60
N ASP A 65 4.16 3.08 -3.51
CA ASP A 65 5.49 3.67 -3.31
C ASP A 65 5.38 5.17 -3.00
N GLU A 66 4.57 5.91 -3.76
CA GLU A 66 4.36 7.34 -3.58
C GLU A 66 3.67 7.65 -2.26
N VAL A 67 2.67 6.86 -1.87
CA VAL A 67 1.98 7.00 -0.59
C VAL A 67 2.96 6.77 0.56
N VAL A 68 3.75 5.69 0.52
CA VAL A 68 4.78 5.44 1.54
C VAL A 68 5.81 6.58 1.56
N ALA A 69 6.30 7.02 0.40
CA ALA A 69 7.29 8.10 0.30
C ALA A 69 6.77 9.45 0.84
N SER A 70 5.46 9.66 0.85
CA SER A 70 4.84 10.92 1.27
C SER A 70 4.75 11.14 2.78
N TYR A 71 5.09 10.13 3.59
CA TYR A 71 4.80 10.14 5.03
C TYR A 71 6.01 9.73 5.90
N ASP A 72 6.18 10.36 7.06
CA ASP A 72 7.21 10.02 8.06
C ASP A 72 6.66 9.09 9.14
N PHE A 73 6.97 7.80 9.03
CA PHE A 73 6.49 6.76 9.94
C PHE A 73 7.36 6.61 11.20
N ALA A 74 8.47 7.35 11.32
CA ALA A 74 9.37 7.22 12.47
C ALA A 74 8.67 7.59 13.78
N HIS A 75 8.02 8.75 13.79
CA HIS A 75 7.41 9.32 14.99
C HIS A 75 5.91 9.02 15.13
N ASN A 76 5.18 8.92 14.01
CA ASN A 76 3.73 8.70 14.02
C ASN A 76 3.32 7.71 12.93
N GLY A 77 3.66 6.44 13.10
CA GLY A 77 3.36 5.37 12.14
C GLY A 77 2.76 4.14 12.81
N PRO A 78 2.24 3.19 12.01
CA PRO A 78 1.56 2.01 12.51
C PRO A 78 2.53 1.06 13.23
N LYS A 79 1.98 0.14 14.03
CA LYS A 79 2.77 -0.95 14.63
C LYS A 79 3.13 -2.00 13.59
N ILE A 80 2.18 -2.26 12.68
CA ILE A 80 2.28 -3.25 11.61
C ILE A 80 1.81 -2.60 10.31
N MET A 81 2.58 -2.78 9.24
CA MET A 81 2.25 -2.29 7.91
C MET A 81 2.31 -3.44 6.90
N CYS A 82 1.32 -3.54 6.03
CA CYS A 82 1.29 -4.40 4.85
C CYS A 82 1.23 -3.47 3.63
N VAL A 83 2.20 -3.59 2.72
CA VAL A 83 2.27 -2.74 1.52
C VAL A 83 2.39 -3.62 0.31
N GLU A 84 1.60 -3.35 -0.73
CA GLU A 84 1.75 -3.96 -2.05
C GLU A 84 2.97 -3.39 -2.82
N SER A 85 4.16 -3.49 -2.22
CA SER A 85 5.40 -3.01 -2.83
C SER A 85 6.61 -3.83 -2.42
N HIS A 86 7.36 -4.26 -3.43
CA HIS A 86 8.69 -4.85 -3.30
C HIS A 86 9.82 -3.86 -3.61
N SER A 87 9.49 -2.56 -3.63
CA SER A 87 10.42 -1.51 -4.03
C SER A 87 11.57 -1.33 -3.05
N ALA A 88 12.78 -1.17 -3.60
CA ALA A 88 13.97 -0.98 -2.79
C ALA A 88 13.97 0.38 -2.06
N SER A 89 13.27 1.40 -2.58
CA SER A 89 13.11 2.70 -1.90
C SER A 89 12.21 2.57 -0.68
N VAL A 90 11.05 1.93 -0.83
CA VAL A 90 10.12 1.62 0.27
C VAL A 90 10.84 0.84 1.37
N CYS A 91 11.53 -0.25 1.01
CA CYS A 91 12.28 -1.03 1.98
C CYS A 91 13.34 -0.18 2.73
N ARG A 92 14.13 0.64 2.01
CA ARG A 92 15.12 1.52 2.65
C ARG A 92 14.49 2.53 3.61
N GLN A 93 13.36 3.12 3.23
CA GLN A 93 12.65 4.07 4.08
C GLN A 93 12.12 3.40 5.35
N MET A 94 11.45 2.25 5.21
CA MET A 94 10.89 1.53 6.36
C MET A 94 11.98 1.12 7.35
N LEU A 95 13.11 0.61 6.85
CA LEU A 95 14.25 0.25 7.71
C LEU A 95 14.88 1.46 8.39
N SER A 96 14.99 2.62 7.71
CA SER A 96 15.54 3.84 8.31
C SER A 96 14.61 4.46 9.36
N GLN A 97 13.31 4.21 9.26
CA GLN A 97 12.27 4.73 10.17
C GLN A 97 11.90 3.74 11.31
N GLY A 98 12.75 2.74 11.57
CA GLY A 98 12.63 1.88 12.75
C GLY A 98 11.75 0.65 12.58
N TYR A 99 11.41 0.28 11.34
CA TYR A 99 10.73 -0.98 11.05
C TYR A 99 11.73 -2.07 10.69
N ILE A 100 11.28 -3.31 10.75
CA ILE A 100 11.93 -4.44 10.10
C ILE A 100 11.00 -5.00 9.02
N GLN A 101 11.58 -5.56 7.96
CA GLN A 101 10.83 -6.42 7.05
C GLN A 101 10.63 -7.78 7.72
N TYR A 102 9.40 -8.10 8.08
CA TYR A 102 9.06 -9.31 8.82
C TYR A 102 8.75 -10.50 7.89
N PHE A 103 7.96 -10.26 6.85
CA PHE A 103 7.53 -11.28 5.91
C PHE A 103 7.23 -10.66 4.55
N SER A 104 7.19 -11.48 3.50
CA SER A 104 6.74 -11.04 2.18
C SER A 104 6.03 -12.17 1.43
N THR A 105 5.02 -11.81 0.67
CA THR A 105 4.35 -12.67 -0.32
C THR A 105 4.86 -12.34 -1.73
N ALA A 106 4.12 -12.70 -2.77
CA ALA A 106 4.44 -12.35 -4.15
C ALA A 106 4.22 -10.85 -4.46
N HIS A 107 3.29 -10.20 -3.75
CA HIS A 107 2.89 -8.81 -4.00
C HIS A 107 3.08 -7.92 -2.78
N ASN A 108 2.89 -8.48 -1.58
CA ASN A 108 2.87 -7.73 -0.34
C ASN A 108 4.12 -7.94 0.51
N VAL A 109 4.60 -6.87 1.14
CA VAL A 109 5.65 -6.90 2.15
C VAL A 109 5.08 -6.41 3.49
N ILE A 110 5.33 -7.18 4.55
CA ILE A 110 4.92 -6.87 5.91
C ILE A 110 6.09 -6.29 6.69
N TYR A 111 5.89 -5.08 7.21
CA TYR A 111 6.81 -4.39 8.11
C TYR A 111 6.25 -4.33 9.52
N VAL A 112 7.12 -4.51 10.52
CA VAL A 112 6.76 -4.42 11.94
C VAL A 112 7.71 -3.45 12.63
N LYS A 113 7.18 -2.59 13.51
CA LYS A 113 8.01 -1.66 14.29
C LYS A 113 8.96 -2.45 15.20
N LYS A 114 10.26 -2.19 15.08
CA LYS A 114 11.32 -3.07 15.62
C LYS A 114 11.23 -3.25 17.13
N ASP A 115 10.89 -2.19 17.84
CA ASP A 115 10.71 -2.13 19.29
C ASP A 115 9.47 -2.90 19.79
N LEU A 116 8.49 -3.12 18.91
CA LEU A 116 7.24 -3.83 19.25
C LEU A 116 7.26 -5.31 18.87
N ILE A 117 8.36 -5.82 18.32
CA ILE A 117 8.40 -7.17 17.75
C ILE A 117 8.05 -8.27 18.77
N GLY A 118 8.51 -8.14 20.02
CA GLY A 118 8.20 -9.11 21.08
C GLY A 118 6.72 -9.08 21.49
N GLU A 119 6.10 -7.90 21.46
CA GLU A 119 4.68 -7.74 21.78
C GLU A 119 3.78 -8.22 20.64
N VAL A 120 4.17 -7.93 19.40
CA VAL A 120 3.42 -8.28 18.19
C VAL A 120 3.50 -9.78 17.90
N LEU A 121 4.67 -10.40 18.08
CA LEU A 121 4.89 -11.80 17.67
C LEU A 121 4.68 -12.83 18.78
N ARG A 122 4.39 -12.41 20.03
CA ARG A 122 4.21 -13.28 21.20
C ARG A 122 5.10 -14.54 21.13
N MET A 123 6.41 -14.32 21.16
CA MET A 123 7.40 -15.40 21.35
C MET A 123 7.70 -15.59 22.83
#